data_AF-A0A5M3WHP6-F1
#
_entry.id   AF-A0A5M3WHP6-F1
#
_cell.length_a   1.000
_cell.length_b   1.000
_cell.length_c   1.000
_cell.angle_alpha   90.00
_cell.angle_beta   90.00
_cell.angle_gamma   90.00
#
_symmetry.space_group_name_H-M   'P 1'
#
loop_
_entity.id
_entity.type
_entity.pdbx_description
1 polymer ?
#
loop_
_entity_poly.entity_id
_entity_poly.type
_entity_poly.pdbx_seq_one_letter_code
_entity_poly.pdbx_strand_id
1 'polypeptide(L)'
;MAGMAALPVDAYDHDDPLEILRMLPRRFHEQFKAEYEPAAAAAQRVQGYRQLQDLLRLWRLRAVAYSAPGFEDRFQAVRGAVRTCRLEGSVPIEEAIPDWPDRR
;
A
#
# COMPACT_ATOMS: atom_id res chain seq x y z
N MET A 1 21.73 17.49 38.42
CA MET A 1 20.53 16.79 37.92
C MET A 1 20.30 17.27 36.49
N ALA A 2 20.65 16.45 35.50
CA ALA A 2 20.46 16.79 34.09
C ALA A 2 19.01 16.47 33.70
N GLY A 3 18.26 17.48 33.28
CA GLY A 3 16.91 17.31 32.76
C GLY A 3 16.96 16.41 31.54
N MET A 4 16.30 15.26 31.65
CA MET A 4 16.07 14.36 30.53
C MET A 4 15.12 15.07 29.57
N ALA A 5 15.69 15.82 28.64
CA ALA A 5 14.94 16.42 27.54
C ALA A 5 14.38 15.26 26.70
N ALA A 6 13.07 15.03 26.81
CA ALA A 6 12.34 14.23 25.86
C ALA A 6 12.44 14.96 24.52
N LEU A 7 13.34 14.50 23.65
CA LEU A 7 13.35 14.93 22.26
C LEU A 7 11.93 14.70 21.72
N PRO A 8 11.27 15.70 21.11
CA PRO A 8 9.99 15.47 20.48
C PRO A 8 10.19 14.32 19.50
N VAL A 9 9.50 13.20 19.75
CA VAL A 9 9.30 12.19 18.71
C VAL A 9 8.78 12.96 17.52
N ASP A 10 9.48 12.85 16.38
CA ASP A 10 9.11 13.48 15.12
C ASP A 10 7.61 13.24 14.93
N ALA A 11 6.79 14.25 15.25
CA ALA A 11 5.33 14.13 15.26
C ALA A 11 4.79 14.25 13.85
N TYR A 12 5.65 13.96 12.86
CA TYR A 12 5.23 13.65 11.52
C TYR A 12 4.45 12.35 11.62
N ASP A 13 3.14 12.44 11.58
CA ASP A 13 2.31 11.25 11.51
C ASP A 13 2.62 10.63 10.15
N HIS A 14 3.36 9.52 10.15
CA HIS A 14 3.71 8.85 8.89
C HIS A 14 2.45 8.31 8.18
N ASP A 15 1.32 8.23 8.90
CA ASP A 15 0.02 7.92 8.36
C ASP A 15 -0.73 9.18 7.87
N ASP A 16 -0.06 10.34 7.83
CA ASP A 16 -0.59 11.56 7.21
C ASP A 16 -0.86 11.34 5.72
N PRO A 17 -2.08 11.66 5.23
CA PRO A 17 -2.44 11.47 3.83
C PRO A 17 -1.51 12.22 2.85
N LEU A 18 -0.93 13.34 3.29
CA LEU A 18 0.01 14.11 2.48
C LEU A 18 1.38 13.43 2.36
N GLU A 19 1.91 12.80 3.41
CA GLU A 19 3.16 12.04 3.32
C GLU A 19 2.99 10.79 2.48
N ILE A 20 1.85 10.11 2.64
CA ILE A 20 1.50 8.97 1.80
C ILE A 20 1.45 9.40 0.34
N LEU A 21 0.78 10.52 0.01
CA LEU A 21 0.75 11.05 -1.36
C LEU A 21 2.12 11.45 -1.89
N ARG A 22 3.00 11.97 -1.04
CA ARG A 22 4.37 12.36 -1.42
C ARG A 22 5.22 11.14 -1.78
N MET A 23 5.05 10.04 -1.06
CA MET A 23 5.81 8.80 -1.26
C MET A 23 5.20 7.89 -2.34
N LEU A 24 3.88 7.92 -2.50
CA LEU A 24 3.14 7.07 -3.42
C LEU A 24 3.35 7.55 -4.88
N PRO A 25 3.57 6.64 -5.85
CA PRO A 25 3.63 7.01 -7.26
C PRO A 25 2.32 7.64 -7.76
N ARG A 26 2.41 8.67 -8.61
CA ARG A 26 1.28 9.48 -9.10
C ARG A 26 0.10 8.68 -9.65
N ARG A 27 0.35 7.55 -10.31
CA ARG A 27 -0.70 6.67 -10.87
C ARG A 27 -1.65 6.09 -9.82
N PHE A 28 -1.20 5.92 -8.58
CA PHE A 28 -2.02 5.42 -7.49
C PHE A 28 -2.65 6.54 -6.67
N HIS A 29 -2.36 7.82 -6.96
CA HIS A 29 -2.95 8.96 -6.25
C HIS A 29 -4.47 9.00 -6.41
N GLU A 30 -4.97 8.75 -7.62
CA GLU A 30 -6.42 8.74 -7.88
C GLU A 30 -7.11 7.58 -7.15
N GLN A 31 -6.46 6.42 -7.07
CA GLN A 31 -6.98 5.28 -6.32
C GLN A 31 -7.00 5.56 -4.81
N PHE A 32 -5.92 6.16 -4.29
CA PHE A 32 -5.87 6.61 -2.90
C PHE A 32 -7.00 7.58 -2.59
N LYS A 33 -7.21 8.61 -3.42
CA LYS A 33 -8.30 9.58 -3.23
C LYS A 33 -9.68 8.93 -3.28
N ALA A 34 -9.90 8.01 -4.22
CA ALA A 34 -11.19 7.32 -4.35
C ALA A 34 -11.55 6.48 -3.11
N GLU A 35 -10.56 5.92 -2.41
CA GLU A 35 -10.77 5.21 -1.14
C GLU A 35 -10.77 6.14 0.07
N TYR A 36 -9.98 7.22 0.04
CA TYR A 36 -9.83 8.19 1.13
C TYR A 36 -11.06 9.08 1.33
N GLU A 37 -11.61 9.67 0.26
CA GLU A 37 -12.77 10.56 0.33
C GLU A 37 -13.98 9.97 1.09
N PRO A 38 -14.46 8.74 0.78
CA PRO A 38 -15.57 8.15 1.53
C PRO A 38 -15.18 7.78 2.97
N ALA A 39 -13.93 7.36 3.22
CA ALA A 39 -13.46 7.06 4.56
C ALA A 39 -13.33 8.32 5.43
N ALA A 40 -12.86 9.43 4.85
CA ALA A 40 -12.80 10.73 5.49
C ALA A 40 -14.19 11.29 5.79
N ALA A 41 -15.14 11.13 4.87
CA ALA A 41 -16.54 11.46 5.12
C ALA A 41 -17.15 10.64 6.28
N ALA A 42 -16.80 9.35 6.38
CA ALA A 42 -17.24 8.49 7.47
C ALA A 42 -16.57 8.81 8.82
N ALA A 43 -15.36 9.38 8.80
CA ALA A 43 -14.57 9.70 9.99
C ALA A 43 -15.16 10.81 10.88
N GLN A 44 -16.24 11.48 10.43
CA GLN A 44 -17.05 12.35 11.27
C GLN A 44 -17.67 11.60 12.47
N ARG A 45 -17.83 10.28 12.37
CA ARG A 45 -18.21 9.41 13.49
C ARG A 45 -16.97 8.75 14.08
N VAL A 46 -16.92 8.59 15.40
CA VAL A 46 -15.80 7.96 16.13
C VAL A 46 -15.46 6.56 15.59
N GLN A 47 -16.46 5.79 15.14
CA GLN A 47 -16.25 4.49 14.51
C GLN A 47 -15.58 4.59 13.13
N GLY A 48 -15.91 5.61 12.35
CA GLY A 48 -15.28 5.88 11.06
C GLY A 48 -13.84 6.39 11.18
N TYR A 49 -13.48 6.98 12.32
CA TYR A 49 -12.11 7.44 12.57
C TYR A 49 -11.10 6.27 12.60
N ARG A 50 -11.44 5.15 13.25
CA ARG A 50 -10.59 3.94 13.20
C ARG A 50 -10.46 3.40 11.78
N GLN A 51 -11.56 3.36 11.04
CA GLN A 51 -11.56 2.87 9.66
C GLN A 51 -10.68 3.72 8.75
N LEU A 52 -10.69 5.04 8.93
CA LEU A 52 -9.79 5.95 8.24
C LEU A 52 -8.33 5.69 8.63
N GLN A 53 -8.03 5.52 9.91
CA GLN A 53 -6.66 5.20 10.36
C GLN A 53 -6.14 3.88 9.77
N ASP A 54 -6.96 2.83 9.76
CA ASP A 54 -6.58 1.55 9.16
C ASP A 54 -6.31 1.68 7.66
N LEU A 55 -7.12 2.48 6.95
CA LEU A 55 -6.93 2.80 5.55
C LEU A 55 -5.60 3.54 5.31
N LEU A 56 -5.31 4.58 6.09
CA LEU A 56 -4.08 5.36 5.97
C LEU A 56 -2.85 4.48 6.23
N ARG A 57 -2.88 3.65 7.27
CA ARG A 57 -1.81 2.72 7.60
C ARG A 57 -1.56 1.70 6.49
N LEU A 58 -2.62 1.17 5.88
CA LEU A 58 -2.50 0.27 4.72
C LEU A 58 -1.84 0.98 3.53
N TRP A 59 -2.26 2.22 3.24
CA TRP A 59 -1.73 2.98 2.12
C TRP A 59 -0.30 3.44 2.34
N ARG A 60 0.11 3.72 3.58
CA ARG A 60 1.52 3.92 3.94
C ARG A 60 2.36 2.70 3.58
N LEU A 61 1.93 1.50 3.95
CA LEU A 61 2.65 0.26 3.60
C LEU A 61 2.74 0.07 2.08
N ARG A 62 1.66 0.37 1.35
CA ARG A 62 1.67 0.36 -0.13
C ARG A 62 2.65 1.38 -0.70
N ALA A 63 2.68 2.61 -0.18
CA ALA A 63 3.60 3.64 -0.62
C ALA A 63 5.07 3.22 -0.44
N VAL A 64 5.41 2.63 0.72
CA VAL A 64 6.74 2.05 0.95
C VAL A 64 7.07 0.98 -0.09
N ALA A 65 6.18 0.01 -0.30
CA ALA A 65 6.40 -1.06 -1.27
C ALA A 65 6.50 -0.55 -2.71
N TYR A 66 5.69 0.43 -3.08
CA TYR A 66 5.58 0.92 -4.46
C TYR A 66 6.66 1.95 -4.81
N SER A 67 7.23 2.62 -3.80
CA SER A 67 8.40 3.49 -3.96
C SER A 67 9.71 2.71 -4.13
N ALA A 68 9.70 1.39 -3.91
CA ALA A 68 10.90 0.57 -4.04
C ALA A 68 11.47 0.63 -5.47
N PRO A 69 12.80 0.70 -5.62
CA PRO A 69 13.42 0.77 -6.95
C PRO A 69 13.05 -0.45 -7.81
N GLY A 70 12.77 -0.19 -9.08
CA GLY A 70 12.33 -1.20 -10.06
C GLY A 70 10.92 -1.74 -9.83
N PHE A 71 10.14 -1.19 -8.88
CA PHE A 71 8.74 -1.59 -8.70
C PHE A 71 7.90 -1.29 -9.95
N GLU A 72 8.14 -0.15 -10.62
CA GLU A 72 7.43 0.21 -11.85
C GLU A 72 7.65 -0.85 -12.94
N ASP A 73 8.90 -1.22 -13.21
CA ASP A 73 9.24 -2.21 -14.24
C ASP A 73 8.65 -3.59 -13.91
N ARG A 74 8.77 -4.04 -12.66
CA ARG A 74 8.16 -5.30 -12.21
C ARG A 74 6.65 -5.27 -12.35
N PHE A 75 6.01 -4.16 -12.01
CA PHE A 75 4.57 -4.00 -12.13
C PHE A 75 4.12 -3.99 -13.60
N GLN A 76 4.85 -3.34 -14.50
CA GLN A 76 4.54 -3.36 -15.93
C GLN A 76 4.76 -4.76 -16.53
N ALA A 77 5.80 -5.48 -16.11
CA ALA A 77 6.01 -6.87 -16.51
C ALA A 77 4.84 -7.76 -16.09
N VAL A 78 4.36 -7.63 -14.84
CA VAL A 78 3.16 -8.35 -14.35
C VAL A 78 1.90 -7.93 -15.10
N ARG A 79 1.69 -6.64 -15.35
CA ARG A 79 0.54 -6.14 -16.13
C ARG A 79 0.54 -6.66 -17.56
N GLY A 80 1.72 -6.65 -18.21
CA GLY A 80 1.92 -7.23 -19.53
C GLY A 80 1.60 -8.72 -19.51
N ALA A 81 2.12 -9.43 -18.52
CA ALA A 81 1.92 -10.85 -18.35
C ALA A 81 0.47 -11.26 -18.11
N VAL A 82 -0.27 -10.54 -17.27
CA VAL A 82 -1.70 -10.78 -17.06
C VAL A 82 -2.48 -10.56 -18.35
N ARG A 83 -2.12 -9.55 -19.15
CA ARG A 83 -2.75 -9.31 -20.45
C ARG A 83 -2.42 -10.40 -21.47
N THR A 84 -1.22 -10.98 -21.42
CA THR A 84 -0.78 -12.04 -22.33
C THR A 84 -1.01 -13.45 -21.77
N CYS A 85 -1.61 -13.58 -20.57
CA CYS A 85 -1.68 -14.81 -19.78
C CYS A 85 -0.32 -15.53 -19.65
N ARG A 86 0.78 -14.78 -19.61
CA ARG A 86 2.15 -15.33 -19.52
C ARG A 86 3.11 -14.33 -18.90
N LEU A 87 3.59 -14.61 -17.68
CA LEU A 87 4.77 -13.94 -17.13
C LEU A 87 5.99 -14.77 -17.52
N GLU A 88 7.00 -14.16 -18.12
CA GLU A 88 8.25 -14.88 -18.37
C GLU A 88 8.83 -15.37 -17.04
N GLY A 89 9.04 -16.68 -16.93
CA GLY A 89 9.50 -17.33 -15.70
C GLY A 89 8.43 -17.61 -14.64
N SER A 90 7.15 -17.27 -14.85
CA SER A 90 6.09 -17.83 -13.99
C SER A 90 5.79 -19.25 -14.41
N VAL A 91 5.84 -20.15 -13.45
CA VAL A 91 5.21 -21.46 -13.55
C VAL A 91 3.80 -21.40 -12.96
N PRO A 92 2.86 -22.23 -13.42
CA PRO A 92 1.59 -22.46 -12.74
C PRO A 92 1.80 -22.77 -11.25
N ILE A 93 0.85 -22.39 -10.39
CA ILE A 93 0.99 -22.58 -8.93
C ILE A 93 1.15 -24.07 -8.59
N GLU A 94 0.56 -24.93 -9.41
CA GLU A 94 0.61 -26.38 -9.37
C GLU A 94 2.04 -26.92 -9.62
N GLU A 95 2.81 -26.22 -10.45
CA GLU A 95 4.22 -26.55 -10.73
C GLU A 95 5.17 -25.94 -9.68
N ALA A 96 4.83 -24.80 -9.10
CA ALA A 96 5.63 -24.16 -8.05
C ALA A 96 5.54 -24.89 -6.70
N ILE A 97 4.40 -25.51 -6.41
CA ILE A 97 4.11 -26.13 -5.10
C ILE A 97 3.71 -27.60 -5.33
N PRO A 98 4.58 -28.55 -4.94
CA PRO A 98 4.21 -29.96 -4.96
C PRO A 98 3.01 -30.20 -4.02
N ASP A 99 2.00 -30.94 -4.49
CA ASP A 99 0.74 -31.25 -3.79
C ASP A 99 -0.29 -30.10 -3.71
N TRP A 100 -0.26 -29.14 -4.65
CA TRP A 100 -1.31 -28.11 -4.71
C TRP A 100 -2.69 -28.76 -4.91
N PRO A 101 -3.66 -28.55 -4.00
CA PRO A 101 -4.98 -29.15 -4.11
C PRO A 101 -5.76 -28.47 -5.22
N ASP A 102 -5.86 -29.13 -6.38
CA ASP A 102 -6.79 -28.80 -7.46
C ASP A 102 -8.19 -28.59 -6.87
N ARG A 103 -8.71 -27.36 -6.95
CA ARG A 103 -10.12 -27.11 -6.70
C ARG A 103 -10.86 -27.31 -8.02
N ARG A 104 -11.68 -28.37 -8.03
CA ARG A 104 -12.75 -28.66 -8.99
C ARG A 104 -13.51 -27.43 -9.47
#